data_AF-A1ZV71-F1
#
_entry.id   AF-A1ZV71-F1
#
_cell.length_a   1.000
_cell.length_b   1.000
_cell.length_c   1.000
_cell.angle_alpha   90.00
_cell.angle_beta   90.00
_cell.angle_gamma   90.00
#
_symmetry.space_group_name_H-M   'P 1'
#
loop_
_entity.id
_entity.type
_entity.pdbx_description
1 polymer ?
#
loop_
_entity_poly.entity_id
_entity_poly.type
_entity_poly.pdbx_seq_one_letter_code
_entity_poly.pdbx_strand_id
1 'polypeptide(L)'
;MVNLVGKSSDHFRAIAPLFSQQIISTGNLTPAKTLSVFQVNGDVDNLVPVNGGTSKVGEFLSAENSALNWAKTFNCSTTAVQTDLTWKTTQVKSYSYTNCDTNHEVRYMIALATGHGFGNQEVDNLLFNEIWKFFQQH
;
A
#
# COMPACT_ATOMS: atom_id res chain seq x y z
N MET A 1 -0.95 -11.93 -1.17
CA MET A 1 -0.13 -12.66 -0.16
C MET A 1 0.43 -11.75 0.92
N VAL A 2 1.17 -10.68 0.59
CA VAL A 2 1.84 -9.79 1.57
C VAL A 2 0.88 -9.25 2.65
N ASN A 3 -0.30 -8.76 2.24
CA ASN A 3 -1.33 -8.32 3.18
C ASN A 3 -1.80 -9.44 4.13
N LEU A 4 -1.98 -10.66 3.61
CA LEU A 4 -2.43 -11.81 4.41
C LEU A 4 -1.39 -12.16 5.48
N VAL A 5 -0.12 -12.27 5.11
CA VAL A 5 0.94 -12.59 6.09
C VAL A 5 1.11 -11.48 7.14
N GLY A 6 0.91 -10.21 6.76
CA GLY A 6 0.91 -9.09 7.71
C GLY A 6 -0.28 -9.13 8.69
N LYS A 7 -1.45 -9.60 8.26
CA LYS A 7 -2.61 -9.79 9.15
C LYS A 7 -2.49 -11.05 10.01
N SER A 8 -1.85 -12.10 9.51
CA SER A 8 -1.88 -13.44 10.13
C SER A 8 -0.63 -13.82 10.91
N SER A 9 0.35 -12.93 11.05
CA SER A 9 1.58 -13.19 11.83
C SER A 9 2.02 -11.95 12.62
N ASP A 10 2.88 -12.16 13.62
CA ASP A 10 3.46 -11.12 14.47
C ASP A 10 4.97 -10.88 14.18
N HIS A 11 5.50 -11.56 13.16
CA HIS A 11 6.92 -11.58 12.81
C HIS A 11 7.42 -10.30 12.13
N PHE A 12 6.53 -9.54 11.49
CA PHE A 12 6.91 -8.39 10.68
C PHE A 12 6.75 -7.08 11.44
N ARG A 13 7.74 -6.19 11.31
CA ARG A 13 7.64 -4.77 11.75
C ARG A 13 7.05 -3.88 10.67
N ALA A 14 7.21 -4.29 9.41
CA ALA A 14 6.69 -3.58 8.26
C ALA A 14 6.41 -4.54 7.09
N ILE A 15 5.49 -4.16 6.21
CA ILE A 15 5.24 -4.85 4.94
C ILE A 15 5.11 -3.83 3.80
N ALA A 16 5.43 -4.28 2.57
CA ALA A 16 5.21 -3.49 1.37
C ALA A 16 4.51 -4.31 0.27
N PRO A 17 3.17 -4.28 0.17
CA PRO A 17 2.44 -4.89 -0.93
C PRO A 17 2.67 -4.09 -2.22
N LEU A 18 3.33 -4.71 -3.20
CA LEU A 18 3.63 -4.08 -4.49
C LEU A 18 2.60 -4.46 -5.53
N PHE A 19 2.16 -3.45 -6.28
CA PHE A 19 1.16 -3.57 -7.35
C PHE A 19 -0.13 -4.25 -6.86
N SER A 20 -0.48 -4.04 -5.59
CA SER A 20 -1.53 -4.82 -4.95
C SER A 20 -2.04 -4.16 -3.68
N GLN A 21 -3.29 -4.45 -3.33
CA GLN A 21 -3.93 -4.06 -2.09
C GLN A 21 -4.70 -5.24 -1.47
N GLN A 22 -5.37 -5.01 -0.35
CA GLN A 22 -6.14 -6.05 0.32
C GLN A 22 -7.31 -6.55 -0.54
N ILE A 23 -7.47 -7.88 -0.61
CA ILE A 23 -8.76 -8.49 -0.95
C ILE A 23 -9.72 -8.35 0.23
N ILE A 24 -11.03 -8.38 -0.03
CA ILE A 24 -12.07 -8.17 1.00
C ILE A 24 -11.85 -9.11 2.19
N SER A 25 -11.61 -10.39 1.95
CA SER A 25 -11.41 -11.38 3.02
C SER A 25 -10.21 -11.08 3.91
N THR A 26 -9.13 -10.49 3.37
CA THR A 26 -7.97 -10.08 4.16
C THR A 26 -8.24 -8.80 4.95
N GLY A 27 -9.00 -7.86 4.38
CA GLY A 27 -9.42 -6.63 5.07
C GLY A 27 -10.28 -6.89 6.31
N ASN A 28 -10.99 -8.03 6.35
CA ASN A 28 -11.81 -8.45 7.47
C ASN A 28 -11.00 -9.12 8.61
N LEU A 29 -9.71 -9.35 8.42
CA LEU A 29 -8.85 -9.94 9.44
C LEU A 29 -8.38 -8.87 10.43
N THR A 30 -8.31 -9.26 11.71
CA THR A 30 -7.63 -8.50 12.75
C THR A 30 -6.16 -8.91 12.80
N PRO A 31 -5.21 -7.96 12.63
CA PRO A 31 -3.79 -8.25 12.73
C PRO A 31 -3.41 -8.66 14.15
N ALA A 32 -2.50 -9.62 14.27
CA ALA A 32 -1.97 -10.07 15.55
C ALA A 32 -1.09 -9.00 16.25
N LYS A 33 -0.53 -8.07 15.48
CA LYS A 33 0.38 -7.03 15.95
C LYS A 33 0.29 -5.79 15.04
N THR A 34 0.55 -4.61 15.58
CA THR A 34 0.74 -3.40 14.79
C THR A 34 2.04 -3.46 13.98
N LEU A 35 2.00 -2.97 12.73
CA LEU A 35 3.15 -2.89 11.83
C LEU A 35 3.02 -1.67 10.89
N SER A 36 4.11 -1.27 10.25
CA SER A 36 4.06 -0.24 9.21
C SER A 36 3.68 -0.86 7.85
N VAL A 37 2.88 -0.16 7.06
CA VAL A 37 2.40 -0.64 5.75
C VAL A 37 2.72 0.37 4.67
N PHE A 38 3.41 -0.07 3.61
CA PHE A 38 3.63 0.72 2.40
C PHE A 38 3.07 0.00 1.17
N GLN A 39 1.89 0.41 0.74
CA GLN A 39 1.22 -0.13 -0.45
C GLN A 39 1.54 0.69 -1.70
N VAL A 40 1.73 0.03 -2.85
CA VAL A 40 1.90 0.73 -4.14
C VAL A 40 1.00 0.12 -5.21
N ASN A 41 0.33 0.97 -5.98
CA ASN A 41 -0.61 0.60 -7.04
C ASN A 41 -0.36 1.37 -8.33
N GLY A 42 -0.68 0.73 -9.47
CA GLY A 42 -0.84 1.39 -10.76
C GLY A 42 -2.24 1.94 -10.94
N ASP A 43 -2.34 3.16 -11.47
CA ASP A 43 -3.60 3.84 -11.74
C ASP A 43 -4.45 3.11 -12.79
N VAL A 44 -3.82 2.54 -13.83
CA VAL A 44 -4.50 1.81 -14.92
C VAL A 44 -4.26 0.30 -14.84
N ASP A 45 -4.10 -0.22 -13.62
CA ASP A 45 -3.96 -1.65 -13.36
C ASP A 45 -5.29 -2.39 -13.56
N ASN A 46 -5.39 -3.15 -14.65
CA ASN A 46 -6.58 -3.94 -14.99
C ASN A 46 -6.61 -5.33 -14.31
N LEU A 47 -5.52 -5.75 -13.67
CA LEU A 47 -5.44 -7.02 -12.94
C LEU A 47 -5.85 -6.83 -11.48
N VAL A 48 -5.39 -5.74 -10.85
CA VAL A 48 -5.74 -5.33 -9.50
C VAL A 48 -6.22 -3.87 -9.52
N PRO A 49 -7.53 -3.64 -9.76
CA PRO A 49 -8.07 -2.29 -9.97
C PRO A 49 -7.85 -1.37 -8.77
N VAL A 50 -7.29 -0.17 -8.99
CA VAL A 50 -7.00 0.79 -7.91
C VAL A 50 -8.27 1.23 -7.14
N ASN A 51 -9.40 1.25 -7.81
CA ASN A 51 -10.71 1.57 -7.22
C ASN A 51 -11.39 0.36 -6.56
N GLY A 52 -10.74 -0.80 -6.56
CA GLY A 52 -11.27 -2.05 -6.03
C GLY A 52 -12.27 -2.73 -6.96
N GLY A 53 -12.99 -3.71 -6.42
CA GLY A 53 -13.95 -4.53 -7.15
C GLY A 53 -13.38 -5.87 -7.60
N THR A 54 -14.17 -6.56 -8.40
CA THR A 54 -13.89 -7.93 -8.84
C THR A 54 -12.98 -7.94 -10.07
N SER A 55 -11.93 -8.74 -10.00
CA SER A 55 -11.02 -9.04 -11.10
C SER A 55 -10.89 -10.55 -11.28
N LYS A 56 -10.08 -10.97 -12.27
CA LYS A 56 -9.76 -12.39 -12.49
C LYS A 56 -9.00 -13.03 -11.32
N VAL A 57 -8.39 -12.24 -10.44
CA VAL A 57 -7.52 -12.73 -9.35
C VAL A 57 -8.07 -12.49 -7.96
N GLY A 58 -9.29 -11.96 -7.85
CA GLY A 58 -9.98 -11.76 -6.58
C GLY A 58 -10.86 -10.52 -6.55
N GLU A 59 -11.49 -10.32 -5.40
CA GLU A 59 -12.31 -9.15 -5.09
C GLU A 59 -11.56 -8.24 -4.11
N PHE A 60 -11.27 -7.02 -4.56
CA PHE A 60 -10.37 -6.10 -3.89
C PHE A 60 -11.11 -4.95 -3.23
N LEU A 61 -10.58 -4.50 -2.10
CA LEU A 61 -10.82 -3.13 -1.64
C LEU A 61 -10.19 -2.16 -2.63
N SER A 62 -10.64 -0.91 -2.66
CA SER A 62 -9.86 0.16 -3.31
C SER A 62 -8.51 0.31 -2.60
N ALA A 63 -7.50 0.83 -3.30
CA ALA A 63 -6.19 1.09 -2.72
C ALA A 63 -6.31 1.99 -1.47
N GLU A 64 -7.16 3.01 -1.54
CA GLU A 64 -7.51 3.90 -0.43
C GLU A 64 -8.19 3.13 0.71
N ASN A 65 -9.25 2.36 0.44
CA ASN A 65 -9.97 1.62 1.48
C ASN A 65 -9.10 0.55 2.14
N SER A 66 -8.18 -0.05 1.39
CA SER A 66 -7.18 -0.99 1.92
C SER A 66 -6.23 -0.29 2.90
N ALA A 67 -5.69 0.87 2.54
CA ALA A 67 -4.82 1.63 3.42
C ALA A 67 -5.59 2.20 4.63
N LEU A 68 -6.81 2.70 4.42
CA LEU A 68 -7.68 3.17 5.51
C LEU A 68 -8.05 2.03 6.47
N ASN A 69 -8.26 0.81 5.98
CA ASN A 69 -8.49 -0.37 6.83
C ASN A 69 -7.31 -0.61 7.79
N TRP A 70 -6.07 -0.54 7.28
CA TRP A 70 -4.88 -0.61 8.12
C TRP A 70 -4.81 0.56 9.10
N ALA A 71 -5.00 1.79 8.62
CA ALA A 71 -4.95 3.00 9.44
C ALA A 71 -5.95 2.95 10.61
N LYS A 72 -7.20 2.57 10.35
CA LYS A 72 -8.23 2.40 11.39
C LYS A 72 -7.87 1.33 12.41
N THR A 73 -7.29 0.22 11.95
CA THR A 73 -6.91 -0.88 12.82
C THR A 73 -5.74 -0.50 13.74
N PHE A 74 -4.87 0.41 13.30
CA PHE A 74 -3.71 0.88 14.03
C PHE A 74 -3.92 2.26 14.69
N ASN A 75 -5.20 2.68 14.78
CA ASN A 75 -5.65 3.94 15.38
C ASN A 75 -4.89 5.18 14.87
N CYS A 76 -4.53 5.17 13.60
CA CYS A 76 -3.98 6.34 12.93
C CYS A 76 -5.08 7.40 12.70
N SER A 77 -4.68 8.63 12.37
CA SER A 77 -5.57 9.60 11.73
C SER A 77 -6.23 8.96 10.50
N THR A 78 -7.53 9.19 10.33
CA THR A 78 -8.31 8.67 9.20
C THR A 78 -8.30 9.59 7.98
N THR A 79 -7.68 10.75 8.08
CA THR A 79 -7.45 11.67 6.96
C THR A 79 -5.99 11.55 6.54
N ALA A 80 -5.76 11.06 5.32
CA ALA A 80 -4.42 10.98 4.76
C ALA A 80 -3.90 12.36 4.35
N VAL A 81 -2.60 12.58 4.57
CA VAL A 81 -1.87 13.69 3.98
C VAL A 81 -1.40 13.28 2.59
N GLN A 82 -1.88 13.96 1.55
CA GLN A 82 -1.43 13.74 0.18
C GLN A 82 -0.13 14.51 -0.10
N THR A 83 0.77 13.91 -0.85
CA THR A 83 1.96 14.53 -1.42
C THR A 83 2.12 14.07 -2.86
N ASP A 84 2.29 15.01 -3.78
CA ASP A 84 2.57 14.72 -5.18
C ASP A 84 4.08 14.59 -5.40
N LEU A 85 4.48 13.50 -6.05
CA LEU A 85 5.86 13.13 -6.33
C LEU A 85 6.03 12.91 -7.84
N THR A 86 7.28 12.99 -8.29
CA THR A 86 7.63 12.68 -9.69
C THR A 86 8.78 11.69 -9.72
N TRP A 87 8.50 10.48 -10.22
CA TRP A 87 9.52 9.45 -10.51
C TRP A 87 9.86 9.51 -12.00
N LYS A 88 10.91 10.26 -12.34
CA LYS A 88 11.30 10.53 -13.74
C LYS A 88 10.15 11.19 -14.50
N THR A 89 9.51 10.48 -15.41
CA THR A 89 8.37 10.95 -16.21
C THR A 89 7.02 10.56 -15.62
N THR A 90 7.00 9.76 -14.55
CA THR A 90 5.78 9.25 -13.93
C THR A 90 5.40 10.08 -12.72
N GLN A 91 4.19 10.65 -12.74
CA GLN A 91 3.60 11.29 -11.57
C GLN A 91 3.12 10.23 -10.58
N VAL A 92 3.38 10.47 -9.30
CA VAL A 92 2.99 9.56 -8.21
C VAL A 92 2.27 10.35 -7.14
N LYS A 93 1.08 9.91 -6.76
CA LYS A 93 0.37 10.46 -5.61
C LYS A 93 0.65 9.58 -4.40
N SER A 94 1.22 10.17 -3.35
CA SER A 94 1.50 9.51 -2.08
C SER A 94 0.51 9.98 -1.02
N TYR A 95 0.04 9.07 -0.19
CA TYR A 95 -0.95 9.32 0.85
C TYR A 95 -0.48 8.66 2.14
N SER A 96 -0.31 9.46 3.19
CA SER A 96 0.19 8.96 4.49
C SER A 96 -0.84 9.20 5.59
N TYR A 97 -1.19 8.15 6.31
CA TYR A 97 -1.95 8.22 7.55
C TYR A 97 -0.96 8.27 8.71
N THR A 98 -1.02 9.33 9.51
CA THR A 98 -0.07 9.61 10.60
C THR A 98 -0.69 9.38 11.97
N ASN A 99 0.08 9.56 13.04
CA ASN A 99 -0.37 9.52 14.44
C ASN A 99 -1.00 8.17 14.86
N CYS A 100 -0.40 7.06 14.43
CA CYS A 100 -0.80 5.72 14.86
C CYS A 100 -0.27 5.41 16.29
N ASP A 101 -0.91 4.49 17.01
CA ASP A 101 -0.67 4.16 18.44
C ASP A 101 0.78 3.88 18.86
N THR A 102 1.66 3.61 17.89
CA THR A 102 3.00 3.06 18.12
C THR A 102 4.05 3.63 17.16
N ASN A 103 3.83 4.84 16.60
CA ASN A 103 4.72 5.48 15.62
C ASN A 103 4.98 4.63 14.36
N HIS A 104 4.02 3.77 14.00
CA HIS A 104 4.00 3.10 12.70
C HIS A 104 3.46 4.04 11.64
N GLU A 105 3.80 3.72 10.39
CA GLU A 105 3.34 4.46 9.23
C GLU A 105 2.42 3.58 8.38
N VAL A 106 1.28 4.14 7.95
CA VAL A 106 0.47 3.55 6.89
C VAL A 106 0.48 4.50 5.71
N ARG A 107 1.16 4.10 4.63
CA ARG A 107 1.30 4.86 3.40
C ARG A 107 0.78 4.04 2.22
N TYR A 108 0.10 4.71 1.28
CA TYR A 108 -0.14 4.14 -0.04
C TYR A 108 0.25 5.12 -1.14
N MET A 109 0.67 4.58 -2.28
CA MET A 109 1.01 5.36 -3.47
C MET A 109 0.26 4.86 -4.69
N ILE A 110 -0.11 5.79 -5.57
CA ILE A 110 -0.67 5.52 -6.89
C ILE A 110 0.26 6.16 -7.92
N ALA A 111 0.90 5.34 -8.76
CA ALA A 111 1.64 5.85 -9.91
C ALA A 111 0.67 6.02 -11.09
N LEU A 112 0.59 7.24 -11.62
CA LEU A 112 -0.38 7.62 -12.64
C LEU A 112 0.00 7.05 -14.01
N ALA A 113 -1.01 6.74 -14.83
CA ALA A 113 -0.82 6.22 -16.19
C ALA A 113 0.05 4.94 -16.29
N THR A 114 0.12 4.16 -15.21
CA THR A 114 0.91 2.94 -15.15
C THR A 114 0.07 1.75 -14.66
N GLY A 115 0.37 0.54 -15.17
CA GLY A 115 -0.42 -0.68 -14.94
C GLY A 115 0.19 -1.66 -13.93
N HIS A 116 -0.26 -2.91 -13.92
CA HIS A 116 0.27 -3.94 -13.01
C HIS A 116 1.78 -4.16 -13.22
N GLY A 117 2.54 -4.20 -12.11
CA GLY A 117 3.95 -4.63 -12.14
C GLY A 117 4.86 -3.77 -13.01
N PHE A 118 4.81 -2.43 -12.83
CA PHE A 118 5.44 -1.41 -13.69
C PHE A 118 6.70 -1.88 -14.46
N GLY A 119 6.75 -1.56 -15.76
CA GLY A 119 7.74 -2.10 -16.70
C GLY A 119 8.73 -1.07 -17.24
N ASN A 120 8.98 0.01 -16.48
CA ASN A 120 10.01 0.98 -16.81
C ASN A 120 11.11 0.91 -15.75
N GLN A 121 12.26 0.36 -16.13
CA GLN A 121 13.35 0.06 -15.21
C GLN A 121 13.78 1.26 -14.35
N GLU A 122 13.77 2.49 -14.86
CA GLU A 122 14.16 3.66 -14.07
C GLU A 122 13.12 4.01 -13.00
N VAL A 123 11.83 3.88 -13.34
CA VAL A 123 10.71 4.10 -12.41
C VAL A 123 10.69 2.98 -11.35
N ASP A 124 10.92 1.73 -11.77
CA ASP A 124 10.91 0.57 -10.90
C ASP A 124 12.06 0.63 -9.89
N ASN A 125 13.25 1.06 -10.33
CA ASN A 125 14.39 1.29 -9.44
C ASN A 125 14.09 2.36 -8.38
N LEU A 126 13.37 3.43 -8.74
CA LEU A 126 12.95 4.45 -7.77
C LEU A 126 11.94 3.88 -6.76
N LEU A 127 10.95 3.11 -7.23
CA LEU A 127 10.02 2.39 -6.37
C LEU A 127 10.76 1.49 -5.36
N PHE A 128 11.68 0.65 -5.84
CA PHE A 128 12.44 -0.25 -4.98
C PHE A 128 13.32 0.50 -3.97
N ASN A 129 13.89 1.64 -4.36
CA ASN A 129 14.63 2.49 -3.44
C ASN A 129 13.73 3.09 -2.35
N GLU A 130 12.51 3.53 -2.69
CA GLU A 130 11.56 4.05 -1.69
C GLU A 130 11.09 2.96 -0.71
N ILE A 131 10.83 1.75 -1.21
CA ILE A 131 10.52 0.59 -0.36
C ILE A 131 11.68 0.24 0.56
N TRP A 132 12.90 0.25 0.03
CA TRP A 132 14.10 -0.04 0.82
C TRP A 132 14.28 0.98 1.95
N LYS A 133 14.16 2.27 1.65
CA LYS A 133 14.22 3.33 2.66
C LYS A 133 13.13 3.17 3.74
N PHE A 134 11.92 2.81 3.34
CA PHE A 134 10.83 2.55 4.27
C PHE A 134 11.16 1.39 5.23
N PHE A 135 11.70 0.28 4.73
CA PHE A 135 12.13 -0.82 5.59
C PHE A 135 13.33 -0.46 6.47
N GLN A 136 14.22 0.44 6.05
CA GLN A 136 15.31 0.89 6.93
C GLN A 136 14.83 1.70 8.14
N GLN A 137 13.62 2.25 8.09
CA GLN A 137 13.01 3.02 9.18
C GLN A 137 12.26 2.14 10.19
N HIS A 138 12.02 0.86 9.87
CA HIS A 138 11.17 -0.06 10.64
C HIS A 138 11.74 -1.48 10.72
#